data_AF-A0A6A8Q5R4-F1
#
_entry.id   AF-A0A6A8Q5R4-F1
#
_cell.length_a   1.000
_cell.length_b   1.000
_cell.length_c   1.000
_cell.angle_alpha   90.00
_cell.angle_beta   90.00
_cell.angle_gamma   90.00
#
_symmetry.space_group_name_H-M   'P 1'
#
loop_
_entity.id
_entity.type
_entity.pdbx_description
1 polymer ?
#
loop_
_entity_poly.entity_id
_entity_poly.type
_entity_poly.pdbx_seq_one_letter_code
_entity_poly.pdbx_strand_id
1 'polypeptide(L)'
;MITENGASQKSRQWDSILFFTAGSFMLINVVALWIIFYSDPQLSILWAAIPGIIALTTSVIGLLKLYPRISSETLWLARSGAGFALVAGTALCIAAIWIFAGGISESIPNGVLALIGIFLVSMVIAFICNAVAFLIDGSSRNIGYLLIVPVASWGIMLVVGMIKGLEVGISLDFYTNGLIAVAFLLIGFLLRKNKGR
;
A
#
# COMPACT_ATOMS: atom_id res chain seq x y z
N MET A 1 18.25 25.35 24.76
CA MET A 1 18.27 23.87 24.85
C MET A 1 16.84 23.32 24.96
N ILE A 2 15.98 23.77 24.06
CA ILE A 2 14.57 23.40 23.94
C ILE A 2 14.39 23.20 22.42
N THR A 3 13.62 22.17 22.00
CA THR A 3 13.12 21.89 20.63
C THR A 3 13.72 20.77 19.76
N GLU A 4 14.42 19.76 20.28
CA GLU A 4 14.62 18.50 19.48
C GLU A 4 13.56 17.43 19.82
N ASN A 5 13.12 17.35 21.07
CA ASN A 5 12.16 16.34 21.51
C ASN A 5 10.74 16.54 20.92
N GLY A 6 10.31 17.79 20.70
CA GLY A 6 8.98 18.09 20.17
C GLY A 6 8.80 17.77 18.67
N ALA A 7 9.84 17.95 17.87
CA ALA A 7 9.82 17.66 16.43
C ALA A 7 9.80 16.14 16.17
N SER A 8 10.59 15.38 16.94
CA SER A 8 10.61 13.91 16.93
C SER A 8 9.25 13.30 17.33
N GLN A 9 8.60 13.86 18.34
CA GLN A 9 7.32 13.34 18.83
C GLN A 9 6.14 13.66 17.91
N LYS A 10 6.16 14.84 17.25
CA LYS A 10 5.16 15.22 16.24
C LYS A 10 5.31 14.38 14.98
N SER A 11 6.54 14.10 14.52
CA SER A 11 6.77 13.25 13.34
C SER A 11 6.26 11.81 13.54
N ARG A 12 6.48 11.21 14.73
CA ARG A 12 5.94 9.89 15.11
C ARG A 12 4.42 9.79 15.06
N GLN A 13 3.71 10.87 15.42
CA GLN A 13 2.25 10.88 15.41
C GLN A 13 1.69 10.83 13.99
N TRP A 14 2.32 11.53 13.05
CA TRP A 14 1.89 11.54 11.65
C TRP A 14 2.04 10.18 10.98
N ASP A 15 3.04 9.39 11.35
CA ASP A 15 3.28 8.11 10.68
C ASP A 15 2.23 7.05 11.07
N SER A 16 1.84 7.02 12.34
CA SER A 16 0.72 6.19 12.79
C SER A 16 -0.58 6.59 12.09
N ILE A 17 -0.84 7.89 11.95
CA ILE A 17 -2.02 8.40 11.24
C ILE A 17 -2.01 7.95 9.78
N LEU A 18 -0.88 8.00 9.08
CA LEU A 18 -0.79 7.58 7.68
C LEU A 18 -1.19 6.10 7.49
N PHE A 19 -0.69 5.20 8.34
CA PHE A 19 -1.05 3.78 8.26
C PHE A 19 -2.48 3.50 8.74
N PHE A 20 -3.00 4.24 9.72
CA PHE A 20 -4.41 4.16 10.09
C PHE A 20 -5.31 4.61 8.94
N THR A 21 -4.97 5.72 8.29
CA THR A 21 -5.69 6.23 7.12
C THR A 21 -5.62 5.22 5.99
N ALA A 22 -4.43 4.68 5.68
CA ALA A 22 -4.26 3.66 4.66
C ALA A 22 -5.14 2.42 4.91
N GLY A 23 -5.11 1.88 6.14
CA GLY A 23 -5.92 0.73 6.51
C GLY A 23 -7.43 1.02 6.47
N SER A 24 -7.85 2.19 6.93
CA SER A 24 -9.27 2.58 6.95
C SER A 24 -9.83 2.75 5.54
N PHE A 25 -9.10 3.44 4.66
CA PHE A 25 -9.50 3.59 3.26
C PHE A 25 -9.45 2.26 2.50
N MET A 26 -8.51 1.37 2.82
CA MET A 26 -8.47 0.04 2.23
C MET A 26 -9.68 -0.80 2.67
N LEU A 27 -10.14 -0.67 3.92
CA LEU A 27 -11.40 -1.28 4.38
C LEU A 27 -12.62 -0.72 3.63
N ILE A 28 -12.68 0.59 3.43
CA ILE A 28 -13.75 1.22 2.64
C ILE A 28 -13.73 0.68 1.20
N ASN A 29 -12.54 0.52 0.60
CA ASN A 29 -12.40 -0.10 -0.71
C ASN A 29 -12.96 -1.53 -0.74
N VAL A 30 -12.63 -2.37 0.26
CA VAL A 30 -13.16 -3.73 0.35
C VAL A 30 -14.68 -3.74 0.48
N VAL A 31 -15.24 -2.90 1.36
CA VAL A 31 -16.70 -2.79 1.53
C VAL A 31 -17.36 -2.33 0.23
N ALA A 32 -16.78 -1.36 -0.48
CA ALA A 32 -17.29 -0.91 -1.77
C ALA A 32 -17.26 -2.04 -2.83
N LEU A 33 -16.16 -2.79 -2.90
CA LEU A 33 -16.06 -3.96 -3.78
C LEU A 33 -17.12 -5.02 -3.44
N TRP A 34 -17.33 -5.30 -2.15
CA TRP A 34 -18.37 -6.23 -1.68
C TRP A 34 -19.78 -5.77 -2.07
N ILE A 35 -20.08 -4.48 -1.91
CA ILE A 35 -21.37 -3.91 -2.30
C ILE A 35 -21.59 -4.07 -3.81
N ILE A 36 -20.59 -3.75 -4.63
CA ILE A 36 -20.68 -3.92 -6.10
C ILE A 36 -20.89 -5.39 -6.46
N PHE A 37 -20.16 -6.30 -5.82
CA PHE A 37 -20.24 -7.74 -6.13
C PHE A 37 -21.57 -8.39 -5.74
N TYR A 38 -22.13 -8.03 -4.59
CA TYR A 38 -23.35 -8.68 -4.06
C TYR A 38 -24.65 -7.93 -4.33
N SER A 39 -24.62 -6.61 -4.50
CA SER A 39 -25.85 -5.79 -4.58
C SER A 39 -26.20 -5.39 -6.01
N ASP A 40 -25.24 -4.91 -6.78
CA ASP A 40 -25.47 -4.50 -8.17
C ASP A 40 -24.15 -4.36 -8.96
N PRO A 41 -23.88 -5.25 -9.95
CA PRO A 41 -22.71 -5.15 -10.82
C PRO A 41 -22.69 -3.89 -11.70
N GLN A 42 -23.81 -3.16 -11.82
CA GLN A 42 -23.89 -1.91 -12.58
C GLN A 42 -23.30 -0.72 -11.82
N LEU A 43 -23.04 -0.86 -10.52
CA LEU A 43 -22.34 0.16 -9.75
C LEU A 43 -20.91 0.32 -10.27
N SER A 44 -20.56 1.54 -10.66
CA SER A 44 -19.25 1.85 -11.24
C SER A 44 -18.11 1.41 -10.32
N ILE A 45 -17.20 0.59 -10.86
CA ILE A 45 -15.95 0.15 -10.20
C ILE A 45 -15.11 1.35 -9.70
N LEU A 46 -15.35 2.54 -10.26
CA LEU A 46 -14.71 3.79 -9.88
C LEU A 46 -14.94 4.15 -8.41
N TRP A 47 -16.12 3.84 -7.86
CA TRP A 47 -16.44 4.09 -6.45
C TRP A 47 -15.58 3.27 -5.50
N ALA A 48 -15.19 2.06 -5.89
CA ALA A 48 -14.21 1.27 -5.17
C ALA A 48 -12.78 1.74 -5.43
N ALA A 49 -12.46 2.20 -6.64
CA ALA A 49 -11.11 2.63 -7.00
C ALA A 49 -10.62 3.85 -6.20
N ILE A 50 -11.48 4.85 -5.96
CA ILE A 50 -11.13 6.06 -5.20
C ILE A 50 -10.53 5.76 -3.81
N PRO A 51 -11.23 5.03 -2.91
CA PRO A 51 -10.67 4.70 -1.60
C PRO A 51 -9.41 3.82 -1.71
N GLY A 52 -9.32 2.95 -2.71
CA GLY A 52 -8.11 2.16 -2.97
C GLY A 52 -6.90 3.04 -3.28
N ILE A 53 -7.04 4.02 -4.20
CA ILE A 53 -5.97 4.95 -4.56
C ILE A 53 -5.51 5.76 -3.34
N ILE A 54 -6.44 6.26 -2.53
CA ILE A 54 -6.12 7.00 -1.29
C ILE A 54 -5.36 6.10 -0.32
N ALA A 55 -5.81 4.85 -0.12
CA ALA A 55 -5.16 3.89 0.76
C ALA A 55 -3.72 3.60 0.32
N LEU A 56 -3.52 3.36 -0.98
CA LEU A 56 -2.21 3.04 -1.54
C LEU A 56 -1.28 4.25 -1.48
N THR A 57 -1.75 5.44 -1.84
CA THR A 57 -0.95 6.67 -1.78
C THR A 57 -0.50 6.98 -0.35
N THR A 58 -1.42 6.87 0.63
CA THR A 58 -1.08 7.08 2.05
C THR A 58 -0.14 6.00 2.58
N SER A 59 -0.26 4.75 2.12
CA SER A 59 0.70 3.68 2.47
C SER A 59 2.11 3.94 1.92
N VAL A 60 2.23 4.42 0.68
CA VAL A 60 3.52 4.81 0.07
C VAL A 60 4.16 5.95 0.85
N ILE A 61 3.39 6.99 1.20
CA ILE A 61 3.89 8.09 2.04
C ILE A 61 4.29 7.57 3.43
N GLY A 62 3.52 6.65 4.01
CA GLY A 62 3.85 5.97 5.26
C GLY A 62 5.18 5.24 5.20
N LEU A 63 5.43 4.46 4.14
CA LEU A 63 6.70 3.78 3.89
C LEU A 63 7.87 4.76 3.73
N LEU A 64 7.68 5.84 2.96
CA LEU A 64 8.72 6.86 2.77
C LEU A 64 9.10 7.55 4.07
N LYS A 65 8.16 7.72 5.01
CA LYS A 65 8.45 8.28 6.34
C LYS A 65 9.01 7.28 7.34
N LEU A 66 8.86 5.99 7.08
CA LEU A 66 9.52 4.94 7.84
C LEU A 66 11.03 4.83 7.51
N TYR A 67 11.46 5.25 6.31
CA TYR A 67 12.85 5.29 5.86
C TYR A 67 13.87 5.87 6.87
N PRO A 68 13.70 7.09 7.43
CA PRO A 68 14.71 7.68 8.32
C PRO A 68 14.87 7.00 9.68
N ARG A 69 14.08 5.96 10.00
CA ARG A 69 14.14 5.24 11.29
C ARG A 69 14.96 3.97 11.26
N ILE A 70 15.41 3.58 10.09
CA ILE A 70 16.11 2.32 9.86
C ILE A 70 17.60 2.54 10.11
N SER A 71 18.29 1.55 10.70
CA SER A 71 19.71 1.65 11.07
C SER A 71 20.59 1.91 9.85
N SER A 72 21.78 2.49 10.06
CA SER A 72 22.75 2.77 8.99
C SER A 72 23.12 1.53 8.18
N GLU A 73 23.08 0.34 8.78
CA GLU A 73 23.39 -0.94 8.11
C GLU A 73 22.33 -1.37 7.11
N THR A 74 21.08 -0.93 7.26
CA THR A 74 19.94 -1.35 6.42
C THR A 74 19.39 -0.24 5.52
N LEU A 75 20.07 0.91 5.52
CA LEU A 75 19.71 2.11 4.77
C LEU A 75 19.60 1.87 3.26
N TRP A 76 20.43 0.98 2.70
CA TRP A 76 20.40 0.68 1.26
C TRP A 76 19.11 -0.04 0.83
N LEU A 77 18.66 -1.03 1.61
CA LEU A 77 17.38 -1.70 1.36
C LEU A 77 16.21 -0.72 1.48
N ALA A 78 16.22 0.11 2.54
CA ALA A 78 15.19 1.10 2.75
C ALA A 78 15.12 2.14 1.61
N ARG A 79 16.29 2.56 1.09
CA ARG A 79 16.39 3.52 -0.03
C ARG A 79 15.86 2.92 -1.33
N SER A 80 16.21 1.67 -1.61
CA SER A 80 15.67 0.95 -2.76
C SER A 80 14.16 0.81 -2.65
N GLY A 81 13.64 0.43 -1.47
CA GLY A 81 12.21 0.31 -1.23
C GLY A 81 11.46 1.64 -1.43
N ALA A 82 12.03 2.75 -0.96
CA ALA A 82 11.50 4.09 -1.20
C ALA A 82 11.45 4.46 -2.69
N GLY A 83 12.51 4.13 -3.44
CA GLY A 83 12.55 4.33 -4.89
C GLY A 83 11.43 3.59 -5.62
N PHE A 84 11.24 2.31 -5.31
CA PHE A 84 10.14 1.52 -5.90
C PHE A 84 8.76 2.02 -5.48
N ALA A 85 8.61 2.50 -4.24
CA ALA A 85 7.35 3.08 -3.78
C ALA A 85 7.00 4.36 -4.57
N LEU A 86 7.99 5.17 -4.93
CA LEU A 86 7.80 6.34 -5.80
C LEU A 86 7.40 5.93 -7.23
N VAL A 87 8.04 4.91 -7.79
CA VAL A 87 7.68 4.37 -9.12
C VAL A 87 6.25 3.83 -9.11
N ALA A 88 5.86 3.13 -8.06
CA ALA A 88 4.48 2.68 -7.87
C ALA A 88 3.50 3.88 -7.81
N GLY A 89 3.83 4.89 -7.00
CA GLY A 89 3.02 6.09 -6.87
C GLY A 89 2.85 6.84 -8.19
N THR A 90 3.91 7.00 -8.98
CA THR A 90 3.83 7.67 -10.29
C THR A 90 3.02 6.85 -11.28
N ALA A 91 3.21 5.53 -11.34
CA ALA A 91 2.41 4.65 -12.18
C ALA A 91 0.91 4.72 -11.82
N LEU A 92 0.58 4.72 -10.52
CA LEU A 92 -0.78 4.85 -10.02
C LEU A 92 -1.41 6.21 -10.39
N CYS A 93 -0.66 7.30 -10.23
CA CYS A 93 -1.13 8.64 -10.62
C CYS A 93 -1.41 8.74 -12.13
N ILE A 94 -0.52 8.19 -12.97
CA ILE A 94 -0.71 8.19 -14.43
C ILE A 94 -1.95 7.35 -14.78
N ALA A 95 -2.09 6.16 -14.18
CA ALA A 95 -3.26 5.30 -14.40
C ALA A 95 -4.56 6.00 -13.95
N ALA A 96 -4.55 6.66 -12.80
CA ALA A 96 -5.69 7.41 -12.30
C ALA A 96 -6.07 8.55 -13.26
N ILE A 97 -5.12 9.40 -13.66
CA ILE A 97 -5.36 10.49 -14.62
C ILE A 97 -5.94 9.92 -15.93
N TRP A 98 -5.41 8.80 -16.40
CA TRP A 98 -5.90 8.16 -17.62
C TRP A 98 -7.36 7.72 -17.48
N ILE A 99 -7.72 7.06 -16.37
CA ILE A 99 -9.09 6.60 -16.09
C ILE A 99 -10.05 7.79 -15.96
N PHE A 100 -9.64 8.86 -15.27
CA PHE A 100 -10.50 10.03 -15.04
C PHE A 100 -10.63 10.95 -16.26
N ALA A 101 -9.58 11.07 -17.09
CA ALA A 101 -9.58 11.93 -18.27
C ALA A 101 -10.11 11.26 -19.53
N GLY A 102 -9.92 9.93 -19.67
CA GLY A 102 -10.28 9.17 -20.88
C GLY A 102 -11.75 8.73 -20.94
N GLY A 103 -12.49 8.79 -19.83
CA GLY A 103 -13.81 8.20 -19.73
C GLY A 103 -13.77 6.66 -19.67
N ILE A 104 -14.82 6.05 -19.12
CA ILE A 104 -14.91 4.60 -18.94
C ILE A 104 -15.26 3.97 -20.30
N SER A 105 -14.25 3.49 -21.05
CA SER A 105 -14.48 2.52 -22.13
C SER A 105 -14.87 1.17 -21.54
N GLU A 106 -15.69 0.39 -22.26
CA GLU A 106 -16.13 -0.96 -21.86
C GLU A 106 -14.95 -1.94 -21.66
N SER A 107 -13.77 -1.64 -22.21
CA SER A 107 -12.55 -2.42 -22.03
C SER A 107 -11.43 -1.58 -21.42
N ILE A 108 -10.68 -2.18 -20.48
CA ILE A 108 -9.49 -1.57 -19.88
C ILE A 108 -8.40 -1.48 -20.95
N PRO A 109 -7.92 -0.28 -21.32
CA PRO A 109 -6.86 -0.15 -22.32
C PRO A 109 -5.57 -0.87 -21.89
N ASN A 110 -4.89 -1.52 -22.83
CA ASN A 110 -3.63 -2.24 -22.57
C ASN A 110 -2.57 -1.38 -21.86
N GLY A 111 -2.55 -0.07 -22.12
CA GLY A 111 -1.64 0.87 -21.44
C GLY A 111 -1.94 1.01 -19.94
N VAL A 112 -3.23 1.07 -19.56
CA VAL A 112 -3.65 1.10 -18.15
C VAL A 112 -3.31 -0.22 -17.48
N LEU A 113 -3.52 -1.33 -18.18
CA LEU A 113 -3.16 -2.68 -17.71
C LEU A 113 -1.65 -2.80 -17.43
N ALA A 114 -0.81 -2.27 -18.33
CA ALA A 114 0.64 -2.22 -18.15
C ALA A 114 1.05 -1.36 -16.94
N LEU A 115 0.42 -0.20 -16.74
CA LEU A 115 0.65 0.66 -15.57
C LEU A 115 0.29 -0.04 -14.26
N ILE A 116 -0.83 -0.78 -14.22
CA ILE A 116 -1.23 -1.58 -13.06
C ILE A 116 -0.20 -2.67 -12.77
N GLY A 117 0.31 -3.35 -13.80
CA GLY A 117 1.37 -4.35 -13.67
C GLY A 117 2.66 -3.76 -13.08
N ILE A 118 3.12 -2.62 -13.61
CA ILE A 118 4.29 -1.88 -13.10
C ILE A 118 4.06 -1.46 -11.65
N PHE A 119 2.89 -0.93 -11.34
CA PHE A 119 2.49 -0.55 -9.99
C PHE A 119 2.58 -1.74 -9.03
N LEU A 120 1.95 -2.88 -9.35
CA LEU A 120 1.92 -4.06 -8.48
C LEU A 120 3.34 -4.61 -8.23
N VAL A 121 4.14 -4.77 -9.28
CA VAL A 121 5.52 -5.27 -9.14
C VAL A 121 6.35 -4.31 -8.30
N SER A 122 6.26 -3.00 -8.57
CA SER A 122 6.99 -1.98 -7.82
C SER A 122 6.56 -1.95 -6.35
N MET A 123 5.27 -2.08 -6.05
CA MET A 123 4.77 -2.16 -4.68
C MET A 123 5.28 -3.40 -3.96
N VAL A 124 5.24 -4.58 -4.59
CA VAL A 124 5.76 -5.81 -3.99
C VAL A 124 7.23 -5.65 -3.64
N ILE A 125 8.06 -5.14 -4.55
CA ILE A 125 9.49 -4.91 -4.29
C ILE A 125 9.67 -3.86 -3.19
N ALA A 126 8.92 -2.76 -3.22
CA ALA A 126 8.97 -1.72 -2.20
C ALA A 126 8.68 -2.27 -0.80
N PHE A 127 7.63 -3.09 -0.68
CA PHE A 127 7.26 -3.71 0.59
C PHE A 127 8.24 -4.80 1.03
N ILE A 128 8.80 -5.60 0.12
CA ILE A 128 9.85 -6.57 0.45
C ILE A 128 11.07 -5.86 1.03
N CYS A 129 11.58 -4.83 0.34
CA CYS A 129 12.75 -4.08 0.78
C CYS A 129 12.53 -3.47 2.18
N ASN A 130 11.37 -2.88 2.41
CA ASN A 130 11.02 -2.31 3.73
C ASN A 130 10.82 -3.39 4.79
N ALA A 131 10.13 -4.50 4.47
CA ALA A 131 9.90 -5.60 5.39
C ALA A 131 11.23 -6.21 5.86
N VAL A 132 12.15 -6.50 4.92
CA VAL A 132 13.46 -7.05 5.24
C VAL A 132 14.27 -6.09 6.11
N ALA A 133 14.29 -4.79 5.78
CA ALA A 133 14.96 -3.80 6.60
C ALA A 133 14.43 -3.78 8.06
N PHE A 134 13.11 -3.86 8.24
CA PHE A 134 12.48 -3.94 9.57
C PHE A 134 12.65 -5.29 10.28
N LEU A 135 12.88 -6.38 9.55
CA LEU A 135 13.14 -7.70 10.15
C LEU A 135 14.58 -7.84 10.65
N ILE A 136 15.51 -7.14 10.00
CA ILE A 136 16.91 -7.04 10.42
C ILE A 136 17.01 -6.15 11.66
N ASP A 137 16.28 -5.02 11.71
CA ASP A 137 16.16 -4.20 12.91
C ASP A 137 15.29 -4.90 13.98
N GLY A 138 15.94 -5.59 14.93
CA GLY A 138 15.27 -6.37 15.96
C GLY A 138 14.28 -5.58 16.83
N SER A 139 14.43 -4.26 16.94
CA SER A 139 13.51 -3.40 17.71
C SER A 139 12.14 -3.21 17.03
N SER A 140 12.08 -3.39 15.71
CA SER A 140 10.92 -3.10 14.86
C SER A 140 10.39 -4.31 14.09
N ARG A 141 10.84 -5.53 14.44
CA ARG A 141 10.48 -6.80 13.77
C ARG A 141 8.99 -7.02 13.55
N ASN A 142 8.15 -6.62 14.51
CA ASN A 142 6.70 -6.76 14.39
C ASN A 142 6.13 -5.98 13.19
N ILE A 143 6.71 -4.82 12.88
CA ILE A 143 6.33 -4.02 11.70
C ILE A 143 6.77 -4.78 10.43
N GLY A 144 7.98 -5.34 10.43
CA GLY A 144 8.48 -6.17 9.32
C GLY A 144 7.57 -7.36 9.00
N TYR A 145 7.11 -8.09 10.02
CA TYR A 145 6.16 -9.19 9.82
C TYR A 145 4.81 -8.72 9.25
N LEU A 146 4.29 -7.58 9.67
CA LEU A 146 3.05 -7.03 9.12
C LEU A 146 3.22 -6.54 7.67
N LEU A 147 4.40 -6.02 7.30
CA LEU A 147 4.70 -5.63 5.92
C LEU A 147 4.83 -6.83 4.98
N ILE A 148 5.07 -8.04 5.47
CA ILE A 148 5.00 -9.27 4.66
C ILE A 148 3.56 -9.54 4.18
N VAL A 149 2.53 -9.11 4.91
CA VAL A 149 1.14 -9.39 4.53
C VAL A 149 0.79 -8.77 3.17
N PRO A 150 1.06 -7.47 2.90
CA PRO A 150 0.94 -6.90 1.56
C PRO A 150 1.80 -7.59 0.49
N VAL A 151 3.02 -8.02 0.83
CA VAL A 151 3.90 -8.75 -0.10
C VAL A 151 3.27 -10.06 -0.53
N ALA A 152 2.79 -10.86 0.42
CA ALA A 152 2.16 -12.15 0.13
C ALA A 152 0.86 -11.95 -0.66
N SER A 153 0.07 -10.95 -0.27
CA SER A 153 -1.21 -10.61 -0.89
C SER A 153 -1.05 -10.24 -2.37
N TRP A 154 -0.25 -9.22 -2.68
CA TRP A 154 0.01 -8.82 -4.07
C TRP A 154 0.87 -9.82 -4.83
N GLY A 155 1.77 -10.55 -4.15
CA GLY A 155 2.55 -11.62 -4.75
C GLY A 155 1.67 -12.75 -5.28
N ILE A 156 0.68 -13.21 -4.49
CA ILE A 156 -0.30 -14.21 -4.93
C ILE A 156 -1.11 -13.68 -6.11
N MET A 157 -1.55 -12.41 -6.07
CA MET A 157 -2.27 -11.79 -7.18
C MET A 157 -1.45 -11.77 -8.48
N LEU A 158 -0.15 -11.44 -8.40
CA LEU A 158 0.75 -11.46 -9.55
C LEU A 158 0.93 -12.89 -10.09
N VAL A 159 1.14 -13.87 -9.22
CA VAL A 159 1.29 -15.28 -9.62
C VAL A 159 0.02 -15.78 -10.31
N VAL A 160 -1.15 -15.50 -9.74
CA VAL A 160 -2.43 -15.87 -10.36
C VAL A 160 -2.63 -15.10 -11.68
N GLY A 161 -2.28 -13.81 -11.72
CA GLY A 161 -2.35 -12.99 -12.92
C GLY A 161 -1.48 -13.53 -14.07
N MET A 162 -0.29 -14.04 -13.76
CA MET A 162 0.60 -14.65 -14.76
C MET A 162 0.07 -15.99 -15.29
N ILE A 163 -0.57 -16.80 -14.44
CA ILE A 163 -1.04 -18.15 -14.81
C ILE A 163 -2.42 -18.12 -15.47
N LYS A 164 -3.34 -17.31 -14.94
CA LYS A 164 -4.77 -17.31 -15.31
C LYS A 164 -5.22 -16.03 -16.02
N GLY A 165 -4.35 -15.04 -16.20
CA GLY A 165 -4.67 -13.75 -16.78
C GLY A 165 -4.87 -12.66 -15.72
N LEU A 166 -4.48 -11.42 -16.07
CA LEU A 166 -4.41 -10.32 -15.10
C LEU A 166 -5.78 -9.97 -14.48
N GLU A 167 -6.88 -10.13 -15.22
CA GLU A 167 -8.24 -9.92 -14.71
C GLU A 167 -8.56 -10.85 -13.53
N VAL A 168 -8.15 -12.13 -13.62
CA VAL A 168 -8.31 -13.11 -12.54
C VAL A 168 -7.37 -12.79 -11.37
N GLY A 169 -6.17 -12.30 -11.67
CA GLY A 169 -5.23 -11.82 -10.65
C GLY A 169 -5.77 -10.61 -9.89
N ILE A 170 -6.40 -9.65 -10.58
CA ILE A 170 -6.97 -8.44 -10.00
C ILE A 170 -8.24 -8.75 -9.21
N SER A 171 -9.05 -9.72 -9.63
CA SER A 171 -10.28 -10.08 -8.89
C SER A 171 -10.01 -10.59 -7.46
N LEU A 172 -8.79 -11.05 -7.17
CA LEU A 172 -8.33 -11.38 -5.82
C LEU A 172 -8.26 -10.17 -4.88
N ASP A 173 -8.26 -8.93 -5.38
CA ASP A 173 -8.36 -7.70 -4.57
C ASP A 173 -9.51 -7.76 -3.58
N PHE A 174 -10.60 -8.41 -3.96
CA PHE A 174 -11.77 -8.64 -3.11
C PHE A 174 -11.46 -9.31 -1.76
N TYR A 175 -10.41 -10.15 -1.74
CA TYR A 175 -9.98 -10.91 -0.57
C TYR A 175 -8.70 -10.33 0.05
N THR A 176 -7.74 -9.96 -0.80
CA THR A 176 -6.41 -9.52 -0.36
C THR A 176 -6.44 -8.14 0.27
N ASN A 177 -7.26 -7.21 -0.21
CA ASN A 177 -7.32 -5.86 0.34
C ASN A 177 -7.81 -5.83 1.79
N GLY A 178 -8.64 -6.78 2.20
CA GLY A 178 -9.05 -6.92 3.59
C GLY A 178 -7.89 -7.26 4.52
N LEU A 179 -7.03 -8.21 4.10
CA LEU A 179 -5.83 -8.59 4.84
C LEU A 179 -4.82 -7.43 4.90
N ILE A 180 -4.63 -6.73 3.78
CA ILE A 180 -3.77 -5.55 3.70
C ILE A 180 -4.28 -4.44 4.63
N ALA A 181 -5.58 -4.20 4.65
CA ALA A 181 -6.19 -3.20 5.52
C ALA A 181 -5.91 -3.48 7.00
N VAL A 182 -6.12 -4.73 7.45
CA VAL A 182 -5.83 -5.15 8.82
C VAL A 182 -4.35 -4.99 9.14
N ALA A 183 -3.46 -5.38 8.23
CA ALA A 183 -2.02 -5.20 8.42
C ALA A 183 -1.64 -3.72 8.60
N PHE A 184 -2.17 -2.82 7.77
CA PHE A 184 -1.92 -1.38 7.88
C PHE A 184 -2.47 -0.79 9.19
N LEU A 185 -3.67 -1.18 9.62
CA LEU A 185 -4.22 -0.76 10.91
C LEU A 185 -3.34 -1.23 12.08
N LEU A 186 -2.84 -2.47 12.04
CA LEU A 186 -1.96 -3.02 13.06
C LEU A 186 -0.59 -2.31 13.09
N ILE A 187 -0.03 -1.96 11.92
CA ILE A 187 1.19 -1.14 11.83
C ILE A 187 0.94 0.23 12.48
N GLY A 188 -0.17 0.88 12.14
CA GLY A 188 -0.57 2.16 12.74
C GLY A 188 -0.68 2.08 14.26
N PHE A 189 -1.27 0.99 14.78
CA PHE A 189 -1.38 0.72 16.21
C PHE A 189 -0.03 0.51 16.89
N LEU A 190 0.86 -0.31 16.31
CA LEU A 190 2.20 -0.55 16.86
C LEU A 190 3.05 0.71 16.89
N LEU A 191 3.00 1.53 15.83
CA LEU A 191 3.66 2.82 15.77
C LEU A 191 3.15 3.79 16.85
N ARG A 192 1.85 3.75 17.15
CA ARG A 192 1.26 4.54 18.25
C ARG A 192 1.68 4.02 19.62
N LYS A 193 1.73 2.70 19.82
CA LYS A 193 2.11 2.07 21.09
C LYS A 193 3.58 2.33 21.45
N ASN A 194 4.48 2.27 20.47
CA ASN A 194 5.91 2.57 20.64
C ASN A 194 6.19 4.07 20.94
N LYS A 195 5.17 4.94 20.99
CA LYS A 195 5.24 6.33 21.47
C LYS A 195 5.19 6.42 23.01
N GLY A 196 4.63 5.42 23.68
CA GLY A 196 4.40 5.42 25.13
C GLY A 196 5.50 4.77 25.97
N ARG A 197 6.57 4.31 25.33
CA ARG A 197 7.84 3.88 25.94
C ARG A 197 8.92 4.87 25.51
#